data_AF-A0ABD0PNS5-F1
#
_entry.id   AF-A0ABD0PNS5-F1
#
_cell.length_a   1.000
_cell.length_b   1.000
_cell.length_c   1.000
_cell.angle_alpha   90.00
_cell.angle_beta   90.00
_cell.angle_gamma   90.00
#
_symmetry.space_group_name_H-M   'P 1'
#
loop_
_entity.id
_entity.type
_entity.pdbx_description
1 polymer ?
#
loop_
_entity_poly.entity_id
_entity_poly.type
_entity_poly.pdbx_seq_one_letter_code
_entity_poly.pdbx_strand_id
1 'polypeptide(L)'
;EVGKWESPLLPFIPYPPSRHAEIHAASKLRGLRSGQRLVFGGPMCDCDTGVLVPILAVTIHPQTGLVYPLGGVHTCPISRLRQPIQIGCPMLDPRTGDLVLITGVSLDPHTGAVLPVGGLLLSESFIEPLSGRMVRVGGGSVRGGKVVPHAGGFQALLDSQTLGACLRVAELLQGVSEEWSSAAADPQGDLDRLSAATSELEQAWKSSQHCVLQLLSRLEAIQEQARGVAENGGSV
;
A
#
# COMPACT_ATOMS: atom_id res chain seq x y z
N GLU A 1 -11.49 1.30 -23.10
CA GLU A 1 -10.56 2.34 -22.61
C GLU A 1 -9.51 1.68 -21.73
N VAL A 2 -8.29 1.58 -22.23
CA VAL A 2 -7.12 1.04 -21.51
C VAL A 2 -6.45 2.21 -20.78
N GLY A 3 -6.04 2.04 -19.52
CA GLY A 3 -4.97 2.89 -18.94
C GLY A 3 -5.27 3.75 -17.71
N LYS A 4 -6.35 3.56 -16.92
CA LYS A 4 -6.51 4.29 -15.64
C LYS A 4 -5.87 3.63 -14.41
N TRP A 5 -5.51 2.36 -14.49
CA TRP A 5 -4.97 1.58 -13.36
C TRP A 5 -3.49 1.23 -13.47
N GLU A 6 -2.78 1.72 -14.50
CA GLU A 6 -1.33 1.51 -14.69
C GLU A 6 -0.46 2.38 -13.77
N SER A 7 -1.06 3.35 -13.05
CA SER A 7 -0.34 4.18 -12.09
C SER A 7 -0.54 3.66 -10.67
N PRO A 8 0.53 3.52 -9.86
CA PRO A 8 0.39 3.10 -8.47
C PRO A 8 -0.53 4.07 -7.72
N LEU A 9 -1.56 3.54 -7.06
CA LEU A 9 -2.50 4.33 -6.28
C LEU A 9 -1.73 5.05 -5.16
N LEU A 10 -1.92 6.37 -5.07
CA LEU A 10 -1.30 7.16 -4.01
C LEU A 10 -2.09 7.02 -2.71
N PRO A 11 -1.47 6.59 -1.59
CA PRO A 11 -2.18 6.45 -0.32
C PRO A 11 -2.86 7.74 0.12
N PHE A 12 -4.14 7.65 0.48
CA PHE A 12 -4.91 8.76 1.01
C PHE A 12 -4.84 8.80 2.54
N ILE A 13 -4.51 9.97 3.09
CA ILE A 13 -4.54 10.26 4.53
C ILE A 13 -5.59 11.35 4.75
N PRO A 14 -6.59 11.14 5.63
CA PRO A 14 -7.60 12.15 5.91
C PRO A 14 -6.99 13.47 6.40
N TYR A 15 -7.54 14.58 5.92
CA TYR A 15 -7.16 15.90 6.40
C TYR A 15 -7.50 16.06 7.89
N PRO A 16 -6.65 16.69 8.72
CA PRO A 16 -6.86 16.75 10.15
C PRO A 16 -8.19 17.42 10.54
N PRO A 17 -9.03 16.77 11.34
CA PRO A 17 -10.34 17.31 11.73
C PRO A 17 -10.17 18.24 12.95
N SER A 18 -9.75 19.50 12.78
CA SER A 18 -9.95 20.47 13.87
C SER A 18 -10.03 21.94 13.44
N ARG A 19 -10.91 22.70 14.11
CA ARG A 19 -11.07 24.17 13.97
C ARG A 19 -9.82 24.97 14.39
N HIS A 20 -8.88 24.36 15.11
CA HIS A 20 -7.59 24.96 15.48
C HIS A 20 -6.46 24.56 14.52
N ALA A 21 -6.57 23.42 13.83
CA ALA A 21 -5.62 22.97 12.80
C ALA A 21 -5.73 23.75 11.49
N GLU A 22 -6.89 24.38 11.21
CA GLU A 22 -7.05 25.26 10.03
C GLU A 22 -6.04 26.41 10.00
N ILE A 23 -5.47 26.82 11.14
CA ILE A 23 -4.51 27.93 11.20
C ILE A 23 -3.06 27.45 11.03
N HIS A 24 -2.70 26.27 11.59
CA HIS A 24 -1.32 25.78 11.62
C HIS A 24 -1.01 24.65 10.62
N ALA A 25 -1.95 23.74 10.37
CA ALA A 25 -1.77 22.66 9.37
C ALA A 25 -1.97 23.17 7.94
N ALA A 26 -2.92 24.09 7.72
CA ALA A 26 -3.14 24.70 6.41
C ALA A 26 -1.99 25.64 5.98
N SER A 27 -1.25 26.23 6.93
CA SER A 27 -0.15 27.16 6.62
C SER A 27 1.15 26.46 6.19
N LYS A 28 1.34 25.17 6.52
CA LYS A 28 2.54 24.40 6.14
C LYS A 28 2.37 23.58 4.87
N LEU A 29 1.20 22.99 4.65
CA LEU A 29 0.97 22.14 3.49
C LEU A 29 0.98 22.99 2.20
N ARG A 30 1.89 22.64 1.28
CA ARG A 30 1.96 23.31 -0.03
C ARG A 30 1.22 22.49 -1.07
N GLY A 31 0.30 23.15 -1.78
CA GLY A 31 -0.38 22.54 -2.91
C GLY A 31 0.60 22.16 -4.02
N LEU A 32 0.12 21.35 -4.97
CA LEU A 32 0.89 20.97 -6.14
C LEU A 32 1.31 22.21 -6.94
N ARG A 33 2.57 22.24 -7.34
CA ARG A 33 3.06 23.27 -8.28
C ARG A 33 2.53 22.99 -9.67
N SER A 34 2.39 24.04 -10.50
CA SER A 34 2.05 23.87 -11.91
C SER A 34 3.03 22.92 -12.58
N GLY A 35 2.52 21.89 -13.27
CA GLY A 35 3.32 20.85 -13.92
C GLY A 35 3.85 19.74 -13.01
N GLN A 36 3.66 19.82 -11.68
CA GLN A 36 4.06 18.76 -10.76
C GLN A 36 3.09 17.57 -10.86
N ARG A 37 3.63 16.39 -11.18
CA ARG A 37 2.85 15.15 -11.18
C ARG A 37 2.68 14.63 -9.76
N LEU A 38 1.44 14.37 -9.36
CA LEU A 38 1.11 13.72 -8.10
C LEU A 38 1.20 12.20 -8.28
N VAL A 39 2.38 11.64 -8.03
CA VAL A 39 2.67 10.21 -8.15
C VAL A 39 3.45 9.74 -6.93
N PHE A 40 3.21 8.50 -6.48
CA PHE A 40 3.96 7.91 -5.38
C PHE A 40 5.46 7.83 -5.77
N GLY A 41 6.33 8.27 -4.86
CA GLY A 41 7.77 8.40 -5.10
C GLY A 41 8.19 9.61 -5.94
N GLY A 42 7.24 10.40 -6.47
CA GLY A 42 7.55 11.63 -7.20
C GLY A 42 8.20 12.69 -6.30
N PRO A 43 8.95 13.66 -6.84
CA PRO A 43 9.63 14.66 -6.02
C PRO A 43 8.68 15.76 -5.52
N MET A 44 8.91 16.21 -4.29
CA MET A 44 8.35 17.43 -3.71
C MET A 44 9.36 18.10 -2.77
N CYS A 45 9.17 19.37 -2.44
CA CYS A 45 9.98 20.02 -1.41
C CYS A 45 9.30 19.82 -0.05
N ASP A 46 10.07 19.39 0.94
CA ASP A 46 9.67 19.47 2.35
C ASP A 46 9.35 20.92 2.71
N CYS A 47 8.22 21.13 3.37
CA CYS A 47 7.68 22.48 3.60
C CYS A 47 8.52 23.31 4.58
N ASP A 48 9.19 22.66 5.52
CA ASP A 48 9.96 23.31 6.58
C ASP A 48 11.43 23.50 6.19
N THR A 49 12.04 22.51 5.52
CA THR A 49 13.48 22.49 5.20
C THR A 49 13.81 22.82 3.75
N GLY A 50 12.84 22.74 2.84
CA GLY A 50 13.05 22.90 1.40
C GLY A 50 13.78 21.73 0.72
N VAL A 51 14.17 20.70 1.48
CA VAL A 51 14.84 19.50 0.96
C VAL A 51 13.92 18.77 -0.02
N LEU A 52 14.50 18.24 -1.10
CA LEU A 52 13.76 17.41 -2.05
C LEU A 52 13.48 16.04 -1.41
N VAL A 53 12.21 15.70 -1.26
CA VAL A 53 11.71 14.47 -0.62
C VAL A 53 10.69 13.79 -1.52
N PRO A 54 10.48 12.46 -1.40
CA PRO A 54 9.48 11.77 -2.18
C PRO A 54 8.05 12.04 -1.66
N ILE A 55 7.08 12.05 -2.57
CA ILE A 55 5.66 12.02 -2.28
C ILE A 55 5.30 10.60 -1.84
N LEU A 56 4.82 10.44 -0.62
CA LEU A 56 4.48 9.15 -0.02
C LEU A 56 2.97 8.96 0.19
N ALA A 57 2.21 10.05 0.23
CA ALA A 57 0.76 10.03 0.37
C ALA A 57 0.14 11.34 -0.14
N VAL A 58 -1.18 11.45 -0.05
CA VAL A 58 -1.94 12.66 -0.35
C VAL A 58 -3.01 12.92 0.70
N THR A 59 -3.27 14.19 0.97
CA THR A 59 -4.48 14.64 1.69
C THR A 59 -5.26 15.64 0.84
N ILE A 60 -6.57 15.72 1.06
CA ILE A 60 -7.48 16.63 0.34
C ILE A 60 -8.17 17.51 1.37
N HIS A 61 -8.11 18.83 1.20
CA HIS A 61 -8.83 19.77 2.05
C HIS A 61 -10.35 19.56 1.91
N PRO A 62 -11.10 19.35 3.00
CA PRO A 62 -12.51 18.97 2.88
C PRO A 62 -13.38 20.10 2.32
N GLN A 63 -13.08 21.36 2.65
CA GLN A 63 -13.83 22.52 2.16
C GLN A 63 -13.35 23.07 0.81
N THR A 64 -12.03 23.22 0.60
CA THR A 64 -11.50 23.84 -0.63
C THR A 64 -11.26 22.83 -1.75
N GLY A 65 -11.24 21.53 -1.45
CA GLY A 65 -10.89 20.48 -2.40
C GLY A 65 -9.42 20.49 -2.83
N LEU A 66 -8.58 21.35 -2.23
CA LEU A 66 -7.16 21.43 -2.57
C LEU A 66 -6.44 20.14 -2.19
N VAL A 67 -5.61 19.67 -3.12
CA VAL A 67 -4.86 18.43 -2.99
C VAL A 67 -3.43 18.76 -2.56
N TYR A 68 -2.98 18.13 -1.47
CA TYR A 68 -1.64 18.33 -0.90
C TYR A 68 -0.84 17.03 -0.95
N PRO A 69 0.30 17.00 -1.66
CA PRO A 69 1.23 15.89 -1.56
C PRO A 69 1.84 15.84 -0.16
N LEU A 70 2.08 14.63 0.34
CA LEU A 70 2.66 14.40 1.66
C LEU A 70 4.02 13.74 1.50
N GLY A 71 5.02 14.38 2.08
CA GLY A 71 6.41 13.97 2.14
C GLY A 71 7.13 14.87 3.13
N GLY A 72 8.24 14.41 3.68
CA GLY A 72 8.97 15.18 4.67
C GLY A 72 10.32 14.58 5.00
N VAL A 73 10.96 15.14 6.02
CA VAL A 73 12.25 14.66 6.54
C VAL A 73 12.07 14.07 7.94
N HIS A 74 12.92 13.09 8.29
CA HIS A 74 13.04 12.59 9.65
C HIS A 74 14.51 12.56 10.08
N THR A 75 14.74 12.45 11.39
CA THR A 75 16.09 12.21 11.92
C THR A 75 16.33 10.70 11.94
N CYS A 76 17.38 10.24 11.28
CA CYS A 76 17.76 8.82 11.29
C CYS A 76 18.27 8.43 12.68
N PRO A 77 17.77 7.35 13.30
CA PRO A 77 18.23 6.96 14.63
C PRO A 77 19.66 6.42 14.64
N ILE A 78 20.15 5.94 13.49
CA ILE A 78 21.50 5.38 13.33
C ILE A 78 22.51 6.49 13.03
N SER A 79 22.31 7.25 11.95
CA SER A 79 23.27 8.27 11.52
C SER A 79 23.13 9.61 12.25
N ARG A 80 22.00 9.84 12.95
CA ARG A 80 21.63 11.12 13.58
C ARG A 80 21.48 12.30 12.61
N LEU A 81 21.51 12.04 11.30
CA LEU A 81 21.31 13.05 10.27
C LEU A 81 19.83 13.18 9.91
N ARG A 82 19.43 14.38 9.51
CA ARG A 82 18.13 14.62 8.87
C ARG A 82 18.18 14.11 7.43
N GLN A 83 17.24 13.26 7.07
CA GLN A 83 17.13 12.67 5.74
C GLN A 83 15.66 12.60 5.30
N PRO A 84 15.37 12.49 4.00
CA PRO A 84 14.00 12.27 3.51
C PRO A 84 13.35 11.05 4.16
N ILE A 85 12.05 11.12 4.45
CA ILE A 85 11.25 9.96 4.81
C ILE A 85 11.16 9.06 3.58
N GLN A 86 11.55 7.80 3.74
CA GLN A 86 11.53 6.79 2.69
C GLN A 86 11.11 5.44 3.28
N ILE A 87 10.34 4.67 2.52
CA ILE A 87 9.92 3.32 2.91
C ILE A 87 11.16 2.43 3.04
N GLY A 88 11.26 1.69 4.14
CA GLY A 88 12.40 0.83 4.46
C GLY A 88 13.58 1.53 5.13
N CYS A 89 13.52 2.85 5.34
CA CYS A 89 14.51 3.52 6.20
C CYS A 89 14.23 3.22 7.69
N PRO A 90 15.27 3.21 8.54
CA PRO A 90 15.11 2.94 9.97
C PRO A 90 14.51 4.14 10.71
N MET A 91 13.65 3.86 11.69
CA MET A 91 13.13 4.80 12.67
C MET A 91 13.02 4.15 14.06
N LEU A 92 12.73 4.95 15.09
CA LEU A 92 12.35 4.42 16.40
C LEU A 92 10.82 4.41 16.50
N ASP A 93 10.22 3.31 16.99
CA ASP A 93 8.82 3.33 17.42
C ASP A 93 8.69 4.36 18.55
N PRO A 94 7.90 5.44 18.39
CA PRO A 94 7.76 6.47 19.42
C PRO A 94 7.15 5.94 20.74
N ARG A 95 6.48 4.79 20.71
CA ARG A 95 5.86 4.17 21.89
C ARG A 95 6.80 3.24 22.64
N THR A 96 7.62 2.45 21.94
CA THR A 96 8.48 1.42 22.57
C THR A 96 9.96 1.79 22.58
N GLY A 97 10.41 2.67 21.66
CA GLY A 97 11.82 2.98 21.45
C GLY A 97 12.57 1.96 20.58
N ASP A 98 11.87 0.94 20.04
CA ASP A 98 12.50 -0.10 19.22
C ASP A 98 12.87 0.40 17.83
N LEU A 99 13.94 -0.16 17.26
CA LEU A 99 14.31 0.09 15.87
C LEU A 99 13.35 -0.65 14.93
N VAL A 100 12.63 0.09 14.09
CA VAL A 100 11.68 -0.45 13.10
C VAL A 100 11.91 0.20 11.73
N LEU A 101 11.31 -0.35 10.68
CA LEU A 101 11.35 0.25 9.35
C LEU A 101 10.14 1.14 9.11
N ILE A 102 10.37 2.23 8.39
CA ILE A 102 9.33 3.13 7.91
C ILE A 102 8.50 2.38 6.86
N THR A 103 7.20 2.24 7.10
CA THR A 103 6.24 1.59 6.19
C THR A 103 5.26 2.58 5.56
N GLY A 104 5.27 3.84 5.99
CA GLY A 104 4.41 4.87 5.45
C GLY A 104 4.60 6.21 6.14
N VAL A 105 3.60 7.07 6.00
CA VAL A 105 3.52 8.36 6.69
C VAL A 105 2.15 8.57 7.31
N SER A 106 2.11 9.43 8.32
CA SER A 106 0.90 9.97 8.94
C SER A 106 0.99 11.48 8.98
N LEU A 107 -0.15 12.15 9.10
CA LEU A 107 -0.21 13.59 9.27
C LEU A 107 -0.54 13.90 10.74
N ASP A 108 0.33 14.64 11.40
CA ASP A 108 0.09 15.07 12.78
C ASP A 108 -1.07 16.09 12.81
N PRO A 109 -2.14 15.82 13.57
CA PRO A 109 -3.34 16.64 13.49
C PRO A 109 -3.22 18.01 14.16
N HIS A 110 -2.19 18.23 14.98
CA HIS A 110 -1.98 19.49 15.69
C HIS A 110 -1.03 20.43 14.93
N THR A 111 0.04 19.87 14.37
CA THR A 111 1.13 20.60 13.72
C THR A 111 1.07 20.57 12.20
N GLY A 112 0.31 19.64 11.62
CA GLY A 112 0.33 19.37 10.18
C GLY A 112 1.64 18.75 9.69
N ALA A 113 2.51 18.29 10.60
CA ALA A 113 3.77 17.66 10.23
C ALA A 113 3.54 16.27 9.62
N VAL A 114 4.30 15.94 8.58
CA VAL A 114 4.34 14.58 8.02
C VAL A 114 5.31 13.76 8.86
N LEU A 115 4.80 12.73 9.53
CA LEU A 115 5.56 11.85 10.42
C LEU A 115 5.74 10.47 9.79
N PRO A 116 6.90 9.82 9.93
CA PRO A 116 7.07 8.44 9.50
C PRO A 116 6.21 7.50 10.35
N VAL A 117 5.63 6.49 9.71
CA VAL A 117 4.91 5.40 10.38
C VAL A 117 5.78 4.16 10.32
N GLY A 118 6.08 3.63 11.51
CA GLY A 118 6.88 2.41 11.67
C GLY A 118 6.01 1.16 11.60
N GLY A 119 6.59 0.10 11.05
CA GLY A 119 5.93 -1.19 10.94
C GLY A 119 6.91 -2.27 10.54
N LEU A 120 6.36 -3.41 10.15
CA LEU A 120 7.14 -4.48 9.56
C LEU A 120 6.89 -4.52 8.06
N LEU A 121 7.97 -4.65 7.28
CA LEU A 121 7.89 -4.88 5.85
C LEU A 121 7.67 -6.36 5.53
N LEU A 122 7.21 -6.62 4.30
CA LEU A 122 7.12 -7.98 3.77
C LEU A 122 8.46 -8.67 3.95
N SER A 123 8.41 -9.92 4.40
CA SER A 123 9.56 -10.74 4.75
C SER A 123 10.33 -10.32 6.02
N GLU A 124 9.90 -9.37 6.84
CA GLU A 124 10.50 -9.22 8.18
C GLU A 124 9.99 -10.32 9.14
N SER A 125 10.75 -10.69 10.16
CA SER A 125 10.33 -11.71 11.13
C SER A 125 9.54 -11.09 12.28
N PHE A 126 8.42 -11.69 12.66
CA PHE A 126 7.66 -11.34 13.85
C PHE A 126 7.33 -12.58 14.68
N ILE A 127 7.03 -12.39 15.97
CA ILE A 127 6.50 -13.44 16.82
C ILE A 127 5.00 -13.51 16.62
N GLU A 128 4.50 -14.62 16.07
CA GLU A 128 3.06 -14.81 15.90
C GLU A 128 2.40 -14.95 17.29
N PRO A 129 1.44 -14.09 17.63
CA PRO A 129 0.99 -13.92 19.01
C PRO A 129 0.26 -15.13 19.60
N LEU A 130 -0.33 -16.01 18.78
CA LEU A 130 -1.08 -17.17 19.28
C LEU A 130 -0.20 -18.42 19.45
N SER A 131 0.83 -18.58 18.63
CA SER A 131 1.72 -19.74 18.59
C SER A 131 3.07 -19.47 19.23
N GLY A 132 3.44 -18.20 19.43
CA GLY A 132 4.75 -17.77 19.93
C GLY A 132 5.90 -18.07 18.97
N ARG A 133 5.63 -18.49 17.73
CA ARG A 133 6.65 -18.86 16.75
C ARG A 133 7.14 -17.65 15.98
N MET A 134 8.43 -17.65 15.66
CA MET A 134 9.01 -16.69 14.71
C MET A 134 8.55 -17.04 13.30
N VAL A 135 7.88 -16.10 12.64
CA VAL A 135 7.35 -16.25 11.29
C VAL A 135 7.66 -15.02 10.46
N ARG A 136 7.68 -15.16 9.12
CA ARG A 136 7.91 -14.03 8.20
C ARG A 136 6.60 -13.27 7.97
N VAL A 137 6.66 -11.95 7.90
CA VAL A 137 5.53 -11.08 7.58
C VAL A 137 5.18 -11.29 6.12
N GLY A 138 4.01 -11.89 5.90
CA GLY A 138 3.43 -11.96 4.56
C GLY A 138 2.46 -10.80 4.31
N GLY A 139 1.88 -10.21 5.35
CA GLY A 139 0.81 -9.22 5.20
C GLY A 139 0.34 -8.64 6.52
N GLY A 140 -0.79 -7.95 6.51
CA GLY A 140 -1.39 -7.31 7.68
C GLY A 140 -2.91 -7.39 7.68
N SER A 141 -3.51 -7.53 8.86
CA SER A 141 -4.98 -7.55 9.07
C SER A 141 -5.36 -6.53 10.15
N VAL A 142 -6.62 -6.12 10.23
CA VAL A 142 -7.07 -5.15 11.25
C VAL A 142 -7.74 -5.89 12.40
N ARG A 143 -7.22 -5.73 13.61
CA ARG A 143 -7.83 -6.23 14.86
C ARG A 143 -7.97 -5.07 15.85
N GLY A 144 -9.20 -4.84 16.33
CA GLY A 144 -9.47 -3.77 17.30
C GLY A 144 -9.07 -2.37 16.81
N GLY A 145 -9.21 -2.09 15.51
CA GLY A 145 -8.82 -0.82 14.91
C GLY A 145 -7.31 -0.64 14.69
N LYS A 146 -6.48 -1.64 14.99
CA LYS A 146 -5.03 -1.62 14.77
C LYS A 146 -4.63 -2.62 13.69
N VAL A 147 -3.77 -2.19 12.76
CA VAL A 147 -3.15 -3.09 11.78
C VAL A 147 -2.15 -3.99 12.51
N VAL A 148 -2.33 -5.30 12.39
CA VAL A 148 -1.46 -6.33 12.95
C VAL A 148 -0.81 -7.15 11.83
N PRO A 149 0.50 -7.40 11.88
CA PRO A 149 1.18 -8.24 10.90
C PRO A 149 0.68 -9.68 11.00
N HIS A 150 0.56 -10.37 9.86
CA HIS A 150 0.35 -11.81 9.79
C HIS A 150 1.25 -12.44 8.73
N ALA A 151 1.45 -13.75 8.83
CA ALA A 151 2.39 -14.48 7.97
C ALA A 151 1.92 -14.70 6.52
N GLY A 152 0.83 -14.07 6.07
CA GLY A 152 0.22 -14.30 4.75
C GLY A 152 0.48 -13.18 3.76
N GLY A 153 1.17 -13.50 2.64
CA GLY A 153 1.59 -12.66 1.51
C GLY A 153 0.52 -11.73 0.89
N PHE A 154 0.90 -10.64 0.21
CA PHE A 154 0.02 -10.02 -0.81
C PHE A 154 -0.39 -11.06 -1.87
N GLN A 155 0.56 -11.92 -2.25
CA GLN A 155 0.28 -13.11 -3.05
C GLN A 155 -0.75 -14.03 -2.37
N ALA A 156 -0.62 -14.30 -1.06
CA ALA A 156 -1.58 -15.14 -0.35
C ALA A 156 -2.98 -14.52 -0.24
N LEU A 157 -3.09 -13.20 -0.20
CA LEU A 157 -4.37 -12.48 -0.31
C LEU A 157 -4.98 -12.66 -1.70
N LEU A 158 -4.18 -12.48 -2.76
CA LEU A 158 -4.63 -12.67 -4.14
C LEU A 158 -5.05 -14.12 -4.40
N ASP A 159 -4.29 -15.08 -3.87
CA ASP A 159 -4.61 -16.51 -3.97
C ASP A 159 -5.88 -16.85 -3.19
N SER A 160 -6.10 -16.22 -2.04
CA SER A 160 -7.36 -16.35 -1.27
C SER A 160 -8.56 -15.75 -2.01
N GLN A 161 -8.36 -14.62 -2.71
CA GLN A 161 -9.39 -14.02 -3.56
C GLN A 161 -9.72 -14.89 -4.77
N THR A 162 -8.70 -15.48 -5.41
CA THR A 162 -8.86 -16.48 -6.46
C THR A 162 -9.66 -17.68 -5.97
N LEU A 163 -9.29 -18.27 -4.82
CA LEU A 163 -10.01 -19.41 -4.25
C LEU A 163 -11.47 -19.06 -3.92
N GLY A 164 -11.71 -17.88 -3.35
CA GLY A 164 -13.07 -17.39 -3.08
C GLY A 164 -13.90 -17.19 -4.34
N ALA A 165 -13.30 -16.71 -5.44
CA ALA A 165 -13.98 -16.57 -6.72
C ALA A 165 -14.26 -17.94 -7.39
N CYS A 166 -13.33 -18.90 -7.28
CA CYS A 166 -13.55 -20.28 -7.73
C CYS A 166 -14.74 -20.93 -7.00
N LEU A 167 -14.82 -20.76 -5.68
CA LEU A 167 -15.91 -21.30 -4.87
C LEU A 167 -17.27 -20.74 -5.29
N ARG A 168 -17.38 -19.41 -5.50
CA ARG A 168 -18.62 -18.78 -5.98
C ARG A 168 -19.09 -19.33 -7.32
N VAL A 169 -18.17 -19.54 -8.27
CA VAL A 169 -18.50 -20.16 -9.58
C VAL A 169 -18.99 -21.60 -9.38
N ALA A 170 -18.34 -22.38 -8.52
CA ALA A 170 -18.74 -23.77 -8.23
C ALA A 170 -20.13 -23.86 -7.57
N GLU A 171 -20.43 -22.98 -6.60
CA GLU A 171 -21.74 -22.90 -5.94
C GLU A 171 -22.86 -22.55 -6.93
N LEU A 172 -22.62 -21.59 -7.83
CA LEU A 172 -23.60 -21.23 -8.87
C LEU A 172 -23.83 -22.36 -9.87
N LEU A 173 -22.78 -23.07 -10.29
CA LEU A 173 -22.90 -24.24 -11.17
C LEU A 173 -23.65 -25.40 -10.50
N GLN A 174 -23.43 -25.60 -9.20
CA GLN A 174 -24.14 -26.61 -8.42
C GLN A 174 -25.63 -26.25 -8.25
N GLY A 175 -25.94 -24.99 -7.95
CA GLY A 175 -27.31 -24.48 -7.88
C GLY A 175 -28.08 -24.69 -9.18
N VAL A 176 -27.48 -24.33 -10.32
CA VAL A 176 -28.08 -24.55 -11.66
C VAL A 176 -28.35 -26.03 -11.94
N SER A 177 -27.49 -26.94 -11.47
CA SER A 177 -27.66 -28.40 -11.61
C SER A 177 -28.83 -28.94 -10.78
N GLU A 178 -29.06 -28.38 -9.59
CA GLU A 178 -30.15 -28.77 -8.68
C GLU A 178 -31.50 -28.14 -9.10
N GLU A 179 -31.49 -26.88 -9.57
CA GLU A 179 -32.68 -26.13 -9.97
C GLU A 179 -33.28 -26.62 -11.30
N TRP A 180 -32.47 -27.16 -12.20
CA TRP A 180 -32.94 -27.82 -13.43
C TRP A 180 -33.80 -29.08 -13.16
N SER A 181 -33.78 -29.60 -11.92
CA SER A 181 -34.69 -30.67 -11.48
C SER A 181 -36.05 -30.13 -10.98
N SER A 182 -36.24 -28.80 -10.89
CA SER A 182 -37.47 -28.15 -10.41
C SER A 182 -38.07 -27.19 -11.45
N ALA A 183 -39.39 -27.06 -11.48
CA ALA A 183 -40.12 -26.36 -12.55
C ALA A 183 -40.14 -24.82 -12.45
N ALA A 184 -39.29 -24.20 -11.61
CA ALA A 184 -39.35 -22.77 -11.27
C ALA A 184 -38.04 -22.00 -11.55
N ALA A 185 -37.20 -22.46 -12.48
CA ALA A 185 -35.92 -21.83 -12.77
C ALA A 185 -36.07 -20.52 -13.57
N ASP A 186 -35.28 -19.49 -13.22
CA ASP A 186 -35.03 -18.29 -14.01
C ASP A 186 -33.67 -18.41 -14.73
N PRO A 187 -33.62 -19.14 -15.87
CA PRO A 187 -32.37 -19.51 -16.52
C PRO A 187 -31.56 -18.30 -17.02
N GLN A 188 -32.21 -17.16 -17.26
CA GLN A 188 -31.54 -15.96 -17.73
C GLN A 188 -30.84 -15.24 -16.57
N GLY A 189 -31.51 -15.10 -15.42
CA GLY A 189 -30.92 -14.51 -14.22
C GLY A 189 -29.74 -15.31 -13.67
N ASP A 190 -29.80 -16.64 -13.75
CA ASP A 190 -28.71 -17.52 -13.30
C ASP A 190 -27.50 -17.48 -14.24
N LEU A 191 -27.73 -17.36 -15.55
CA LEU A 191 -26.67 -17.17 -16.53
C LEU A 191 -25.93 -15.83 -16.33
N ASP A 192 -26.66 -14.75 -16.05
CA ASP A 192 -26.08 -13.44 -15.79
C ASP A 192 -25.23 -13.44 -14.51
N ARG A 193 -25.68 -14.14 -13.46
CA ARG A 193 -24.91 -14.33 -12.21
C ARG A 193 -23.64 -15.14 -12.42
N LEU A 194 -23.71 -16.21 -13.21
CA LEU A 194 -22.56 -17.04 -13.55
C LEU A 194 -21.53 -16.27 -14.40
N SER A 195 -22.00 -15.47 -15.36
CA SER A 195 -21.16 -14.57 -16.17
C SER A 195 -20.43 -13.53 -15.31
N ALA A 196 -21.11 -12.94 -14.33
CA ALA A 196 -20.49 -12.03 -13.37
C ALA A 196 -19.43 -12.72 -12.50
N ALA A 197 -19.75 -13.91 -11.95
CA ALA A 197 -18.83 -14.66 -11.08
C ALA A 197 -17.57 -15.15 -11.83
N THR A 198 -17.71 -15.56 -13.09
CA THR A 198 -16.58 -15.95 -13.94
C THR A 198 -15.70 -14.76 -14.32
N SER A 199 -16.29 -13.59 -14.57
CA SER A 199 -15.54 -12.33 -14.78
C SER A 199 -14.75 -11.90 -13.54
N GLU A 200 -15.33 -12.07 -12.34
CA GLU A 200 -14.62 -11.82 -11.08
C GLU A 200 -13.45 -12.78 -10.86
N LEU A 201 -13.62 -14.06 -11.21
CA LEU A 201 -12.55 -15.07 -11.14
C LEU A 201 -11.39 -14.73 -12.10
N GLU A 202 -11.71 -14.35 -13.33
CA GLU A 202 -10.70 -13.92 -14.31
C GLU A 202 -9.87 -12.73 -13.78
N GLN A 203 -10.55 -11.76 -13.19
CA GLN A 203 -9.88 -10.58 -12.62
C GLN A 203 -9.01 -10.94 -11.41
N ALA A 204 -9.45 -11.86 -10.56
CA ALA A 204 -8.67 -12.35 -9.43
C ALA A 204 -7.39 -13.08 -9.88
N TRP A 205 -7.48 -13.94 -10.90
CA TRP A 205 -6.32 -14.63 -11.48
C TRP A 205 -5.30 -13.68 -12.10
N LYS A 206 -5.76 -12.70 -12.89
CA LYS A 206 -4.86 -11.68 -13.48
C LYS A 206 -4.09 -10.93 -12.41
N SER A 207 -4.77 -10.59 -11.31
CA SER A 207 -4.17 -9.85 -10.20
C SER A 207 -3.10 -10.69 -9.48
N SER A 208 -3.38 -11.98 -9.23
CA SER A 208 -2.42 -12.95 -8.66
C SER A 208 -1.18 -13.11 -9.56
N GLN A 209 -1.37 -13.34 -10.86
CA GLN A 209 -0.26 -13.54 -11.80
C GLN A 209 0.60 -12.29 -12.01
N HIS A 210 -0.02 -11.10 -12.04
CA HIS A 210 0.70 -9.85 -12.20
C HIS A 210 1.66 -9.58 -11.04
N CYS A 211 1.26 -9.92 -9.82
CA CYS A 211 2.11 -9.80 -8.63
C CYS A 211 3.38 -10.66 -8.75
N VAL A 212 3.24 -11.90 -9.22
CA VAL A 212 4.39 -12.80 -9.42
C VAL A 212 5.34 -12.25 -10.49
N LEU A 213 4.81 -11.76 -11.60
CA LEU A 213 5.61 -11.20 -12.70
C LEU A 213 6.41 -9.96 -12.26
N GLN A 214 5.82 -9.08 -11.45
CA GLN A 214 6.52 -7.91 -10.92
C GLN A 214 7.71 -8.28 -10.02
N LEU A 215 7.55 -9.32 -9.20
CA LEU A 215 8.64 -9.80 -8.34
C LEU A 215 9.80 -10.37 -9.16
N LEU A 216 9.48 -11.05 -10.26
CA LEU A 216 10.46 -11.59 -11.19
C LEU A 216 11.27 -10.47 -11.87
N SER A 217 10.61 -9.45 -12.42
CA SER A 217 11.30 -8.33 -13.06
C SER A 217 12.17 -7.52 -12.08
N ARG A 218 11.76 -7.44 -10.81
CA ARG A 218 12.58 -6.80 -9.77
C ARG A 218 13.84 -7.60 -9.43
N LEU A 219 13.74 -8.93 -9.40
CA LEU A 219 14.89 -9.79 -9.18
C LEU A 219 15.92 -9.62 -10.30
N GLU A 220 15.48 -9.58 -11.56
CA GLU A 220 16.32 -9.36 -12.73
C GLU A 220 17.06 -8.01 -12.64
N ALA A 221 16.36 -6.94 -12.26
CA ALA A 221 16.97 -5.62 -12.09
C ALA A 221 18.04 -5.59 -10.99
N ILE A 222 17.80 -6.27 -9.86
CA ILE A 222 18.77 -6.36 -8.76
C ILE A 222 20.00 -7.16 -9.19
N GLN A 223 19.82 -8.24 -9.95
CA GLN A 223 20.94 -9.02 -10.49
C GLN A 223 21.80 -8.18 -11.44
N GLU A 224 21.17 -7.41 -12.33
CA GLU A 224 21.90 -6.52 -13.25
C GLU A 224 22.70 -5.46 -12.49
N GLN A 225 22.12 -4.86 -11.45
CA GLN A 225 22.84 -3.91 -10.59
C GLN A 225 23.99 -4.56 -9.82
N ALA A 226 23.78 -5.75 -9.26
CA ALA A 226 24.83 -6.48 -8.56
C ALA A 226 26.00 -6.83 -9.50
N ARG A 227 25.70 -7.19 -10.74
CA ARG A 227 26.69 -7.43 -11.79
C ARG A 227 27.49 -6.18 -12.14
N GLY A 228 26.83 -5.04 -12.37
CA GLY A 228 27.52 -3.77 -12.61
C GLY A 228 28.39 -3.32 -11.43
N VAL A 229 27.98 -3.59 -10.19
CA VAL A 229 28.84 -3.31 -9.02
C VAL A 229 30.07 -4.22 -9.01
N ALA A 230 29.93 -5.49 -9.40
CA ALA A 230 31.05 -6.42 -9.48
C ALA A 230 32.05 -6.08 -10.60
N GLU A 231 31.57 -5.58 -11.74
CA GLU A 231 32.40 -5.30 -12.92
C GLU A 231 33.15 -3.96 -12.82
N ASN A 232 32.53 -2.93 -12.23
CA ASN A 232 33.05 -1.56 -12.22
C ASN A 232 33.05 -0.90 -10.83
N GLY A 233 32.90 -1.68 -9.76
CA GLY A 233 32.95 -1.20 -8.37
C GLY A 233 31.81 -0.25 -7.98
N GLY A 234 30.77 -0.17 -8.81
CA GLY A 234 29.65 0.77 -8.63
C GLY A 234 29.90 2.18 -9.19
N SER A 235 30.97 2.41 -9.97
CA SER A 235 31.10 3.66 -10.74
C SER A 235 30.36 3.54 -12.08
N VAL A 236 29.54 4.54 -12.38
CA VAL A 236 28.99 4.78 -13.73
C VAL A 236 30.10 5.35 -14.61
#